data_AF-A0A445BBR3-F1
#
_entry.id   AF-A0A445BBR3-F1
#
_cell.length_a   1.000
_cell.length_b   1.000
_cell.length_c   1.000
_cell.angle_alpha   90.00
_cell.angle_beta   90.00
_cell.angle_gamma   90.00
#
_symmetry.space_group_name_H-M   'P 1'
#
loop_
_entity.id
_entity.type
_entity.pdbx_description
1 polymer ?
#
loop_
_entity_poly.entity_id
_entity_poly.type
_entity_poly.pdbx_seq_one_letter_code
_entity_poly.pdbx_strand_id
1 'polypeptide(L)'
;MGRGKYKSKPTGRRQFSTPEDLLAGTSNRPRTFRQKEAEHEEEPKEVSEDESGEESEEEEATKSKGTQGIIEIENPNLVKPKSLKARDVDVGKTTELSRQRLALIRQQRAEAAKKREEEKAGWENKKSQ
;
A
#
# COMPACT_ATOMS: atom_id res chain seq x y z
N MET A 1 -45.48 8.32 -35.78
CA MET A 1 -44.19 7.63 -35.54
C MET A 1 -44.41 6.53 -34.50
N GLY A 2 -44.54 5.28 -34.92
CA GLY A 2 -44.85 4.16 -34.03
C GLY A 2 -43.67 3.84 -33.11
N ARG A 3 -43.78 4.15 -31.81
CA ARG A 3 -42.81 3.71 -30.80
C ARG A 3 -43.04 2.22 -30.56
N GLY A 4 -42.15 1.38 -31.10
CA GLY A 4 -42.19 -0.06 -30.89
C GLY A 4 -42.16 -0.42 -29.40
N LYS A 5 -42.93 -1.44 -29.01
CA LYS A 5 -42.96 -1.97 -27.64
C LYS A 5 -41.59 -2.61 -27.35
N TYR A 6 -40.69 -1.88 -26.69
CA TYR A 6 -39.40 -2.41 -26.26
C TYR A 6 -39.66 -3.45 -25.16
N LYS A 7 -39.50 -4.74 -25.48
CA LYS A 7 -39.51 -5.81 -24.48
C LYS A 7 -38.18 -5.71 -23.73
N SER A 8 -38.17 -5.10 -22.55
CA SER A 8 -36.99 -5.16 -21.68
C SER A 8 -36.74 -6.63 -21.35
N LYS A 9 -35.64 -7.18 -21.87
CA LYS A 9 -35.15 -8.47 -21.38
C LYS A 9 -34.88 -8.29 -19.88
N PRO A 10 -35.16 -9.31 -19.04
CA PRO A 10 -34.79 -9.25 -17.63
C PRO A 10 -33.30 -9.00 -17.57
N THR A 11 -32.91 -7.82 -17.07
CA THR A 11 -31.51 -7.49 -16.82
C THR A 11 -31.01 -8.51 -15.80
N GLY A 12 -30.14 -9.41 -16.26
CA GLY A 12 -29.60 -10.48 -15.42
C GLY A 12 -29.06 -9.91 -14.12
N ARG A 13 -29.44 -10.52 -12.99
CA ARG A 13 -28.99 -10.09 -11.67
C ARG A 13 -27.49 -10.39 -11.55
N ARG A 14 -26.67 -9.35 -11.45
CA ARG A 14 -25.22 -9.48 -11.26
C ARG A 14 -24.96 -9.94 -9.83
N GLN A 15 -24.26 -11.05 -9.65
CA GLN A 15 -23.78 -11.49 -8.34
C GLN A 15 -22.40 -10.88 -8.12
N PHE A 16 -22.25 -10.10 -7.06
CA PHE A 16 -20.95 -9.59 -6.63
C PHE A 16 -20.48 -10.43 -5.44
N SER A 17 -19.18 -10.72 -5.39
CA SER A 17 -18.59 -11.38 -4.21
C SER A 17 -18.72 -10.46 -3.00
N THR A 18 -19.22 -10.99 -1.89
CA THR A 18 -19.20 -10.30 -0.60
C THR A 18 -17.81 -10.42 0.04
N PRO A 19 -17.43 -9.54 0.99
CA PRO A 19 -16.18 -9.69 1.73
C PRO A 19 -16.10 -11.03 2.48
N GLU A 20 -17.22 -11.54 2.99
CA GLU A 20 -17.30 -12.87 3.63
C GLU A 20 -16.98 -14.01 2.63
N ASP A 21 -17.46 -13.91 1.39
CA ASP A 21 -17.15 -14.89 0.33
C ASP A 21 -15.68 -14.85 -0.12
N LEU A 22 -15.04 -13.68 -0.03
CA LEU A 22 -13.61 -13.53 -0.31
C LEU A 22 -12.78 -14.22 0.77
N LEU A 23 -13.11 -14.01 2.05
CA LEU A 23 -12.45 -14.66 3.19
C LEU A 23 -12.67 -16.18 3.19
N ALA A 24 -13.89 -16.63 2.87
CA ALA A 24 -14.22 -18.04 2.76
C ALA A 24 -13.64 -18.73 1.51
N GLY A 25 -13.10 -17.96 0.56
CA GLY A 25 -12.54 -18.49 -0.69
C GLY A 25 -13.58 -19.10 -1.64
N THR A 26 -14.88 -18.89 -1.39
CA THR A 26 -16.00 -19.34 -2.21
C THR A 26 -16.33 -18.36 -3.35
N SER A 27 -15.60 -17.24 -3.42
CA SER A 27 -15.81 -16.22 -4.43
C SER A 27 -15.66 -16.76 -5.86
N ASN A 28 -16.54 -16.31 -6.78
CA ASN A 28 -16.47 -16.62 -8.21
C ASN A 28 -15.28 -15.96 -8.95
N ARG A 29 -14.33 -15.35 -8.23
CA ARG A 29 -13.18 -14.67 -8.82
C ARG A 29 -12.10 -15.70 -9.21
N PRO A 30 -11.54 -15.65 -10.43
CA PRO A 30 -10.48 -16.58 -10.81
C PRO A 30 -9.25 -16.41 -9.91
N ARG A 31 -8.68 -17.54 -9.50
CA ARG A 31 -7.50 -17.61 -8.61
C ARG A 31 -6.25 -16.93 -9.19
N THR A 32 -6.20 -16.70 -10.51
CA THR A 32 -5.12 -16.02 -11.23
C THR A 32 -5.15 -14.51 -11.09
N PHE A 33 -6.31 -13.92 -10.76
CA PHE A 33 -6.47 -12.49 -10.58
C PHE A 33 -6.16 -12.09 -9.15
N ARG A 34 -4.99 -12.45 -8.59
CA ARG A 34 -4.56 -11.97 -7.27
C ARG A 34 -4.11 -10.51 -7.42
N GLN A 35 -5.01 -9.56 -7.16
CA GLN A 35 -4.56 -8.20 -6.83
C GLN A 35 -3.75 -8.29 -5.54
N LYS A 36 -2.53 -7.75 -5.54
CA LYS A 36 -1.71 -7.59 -4.33
C LYS A 36 -2.51 -6.72 -3.37
N GLU A 37 -3.13 -7.34 -2.37
CA GLU A 37 -3.93 -6.67 -1.36
C GLU A 37 -3.03 -5.74 -0.54
N ALA A 38 -3.43 -4.48 -0.44
CA ALA A 38 -2.89 -3.56 0.54
C ALA A 38 -3.32 -4.05 1.92
N GLU A 39 -2.39 -4.76 2.57
CA GLU A 39 -2.15 -4.84 4.01
C GLU A 39 -3.31 -4.36 4.90
N HIS A 40 -4.25 -5.25 5.24
CA HIS A 40 -4.98 -5.16 6.50
C HIS A 40 -4.32 -6.17 7.43
N GLU A 41 -3.69 -5.65 8.48
CA GLU A 41 -3.06 -6.41 9.57
C GLU A 41 -4.00 -7.52 10.07
N GLU A 42 -3.58 -8.78 9.95
CA GLU A 42 -3.58 -9.81 11.01
C GLU A 42 -2.60 -10.94 10.57
N GLU A 43 -1.54 -11.18 11.35
CA GLU A 43 -0.60 -12.31 11.19
C GLU A 43 -1.24 -13.66 11.63
N PRO A 44 -0.64 -14.86 11.39
CA PRO A 44 0.32 -15.32 10.37
C PRO A 44 -0.13 -16.65 9.68
N LYS A 45 0.42 -16.97 8.49
CA LYS A 45 0.58 -18.38 8.07
C LYS A 45 1.73 -18.56 7.08
N GLU A 46 2.76 -19.22 7.58
CA GLU A 46 3.85 -19.87 6.85
C GLU A 46 3.30 -20.68 5.65
N VAL A 47 3.63 -20.27 4.44
CA VAL A 47 3.61 -21.15 3.26
C VAL A 47 4.89 -20.90 2.49
N SER A 48 5.86 -21.78 2.73
CA SER A 48 7.07 -21.92 1.95
C SER A 48 6.74 -22.44 0.55
N GLU A 49 6.93 -21.61 -0.48
CA GLU A 49 7.10 -22.06 -1.86
C GLU A 49 8.46 -21.52 -2.34
N ASP A 50 9.43 -22.41 -2.29
CA ASP A 50 10.75 -22.28 -2.90
C ASP A 50 10.57 -22.37 -4.42
N GLU A 51 10.73 -21.26 -5.13
CA GLU A 51 10.94 -21.22 -6.58
C GLU A 51 12.16 -20.34 -6.83
N SER A 52 13.31 -21.01 -6.75
CA SER A 52 14.62 -20.55 -7.20
C SER A 52 14.57 -20.27 -8.71
N GLY A 53 14.90 -19.04 -9.10
CA GLY A 53 15.08 -18.62 -10.49
C GLY A 53 16.10 -17.48 -10.56
N GLU A 54 17.38 -17.83 -10.39
CA GLU A 54 18.52 -16.97 -10.70
C GLU A 54 18.71 -16.99 -12.22
N GLU A 55 18.34 -15.89 -12.90
CA GLU A 55 18.82 -15.58 -14.24
C GLU A 55 19.27 -14.12 -14.21
N SER A 56 20.58 -13.95 -14.12
CA SER A 56 21.25 -12.69 -14.42
C SER A 56 21.32 -12.59 -15.93
N GLU A 57 20.36 -11.91 -16.54
CA GLU A 57 20.44 -11.56 -17.96
C GLU A 57 20.93 -10.12 -18.13
N GLU A 58 21.83 -10.00 -19.09
CA GLU A 58 22.60 -8.84 -19.49
C GLU A 58 21.73 -7.62 -19.83
N GLU A 59 22.35 -6.48 -19.57
CA GLU A 59 22.00 -5.16 -20.07
C GLU A 59 21.79 -5.16 -21.58
N GLU A 60 20.59 -5.46 -22.07
CA GLU A 60 20.12 -4.89 -23.32
C GLU A 60 18.69 -4.41 -23.17
N ALA A 61 18.48 -3.16 -23.56
CA ALA A 61 17.22 -2.45 -23.58
C ALA A 61 16.20 -3.18 -24.47
N THR A 62 15.61 -4.26 -23.96
CA THR A 62 14.43 -4.87 -24.54
C THR A 62 13.32 -3.84 -24.33
N LYS A 63 12.97 -3.15 -25.43
CA LYS A 63 11.90 -2.14 -25.45
C LYS A 63 10.59 -2.84 -25.12
N SER A 64 10.33 -3.01 -23.82
CA SER A 64 9.08 -3.56 -23.34
C SER A 64 7.96 -2.66 -23.87
N LYS A 65 6.99 -3.25 -24.57
CA LYS A 65 5.84 -2.52 -25.13
C LYS A 65 5.04 -1.96 -23.94
N GLY A 66 5.35 -0.73 -23.53
CA GLY A 66 4.80 -0.09 -22.33
C GLY A 66 5.76 0.86 -21.62
N THR A 67 7.08 0.72 -21.78
CA THR A 67 8.08 1.64 -21.19
C THR A 67 8.52 2.76 -22.12
N GLN A 68 8.00 2.78 -23.36
CA GLN A 68 8.26 3.83 -24.36
C GLN A 68 7.65 5.17 -23.92
N GLY A 69 8.32 5.88 -23.01
CA GLY A 69 7.87 7.17 -22.47
C GLY A 69 8.05 7.32 -20.96
N ILE A 70 8.46 6.27 -20.24
CA ILE A 70 8.85 6.38 -18.84
C ILE A 70 10.32 6.78 -18.83
N ILE A 71 10.61 7.95 -18.24
CA ILE A 71 12.00 8.35 -18.01
C ILE A 71 12.53 7.47 -16.88
N GLU A 72 13.60 6.74 -17.17
CA GLU A 72 14.32 5.94 -16.19
C GLU A 72 15.06 6.90 -15.24
N ILE A 73 14.46 7.15 -14.08
CA ILE A 73 15.09 7.94 -13.02
C ILE A 73 15.91 6.98 -12.17
N GLU A 74 17.22 6.97 -12.41
CA GLU A 74 18.15 6.29 -11.52
C GLU A 74 18.27 7.08 -10.22
N ASN A 75 17.74 6.52 -9.14
CA ASN A 75 17.95 7.07 -7.80
C ASN A 75 19.31 6.55 -7.28
N PRO A 76 20.34 7.39 -7.17
CA PRO A 76 21.67 6.96 -6.71
C PRO A 76 21.66 6.49 -5.24
N ASN A 77 20.60 6.80 -4.49
CA ASN A 77 20.39 6.31 -3.13
C ASN A 77 19.46 5.08 -3.08
N LEU A 78 19.15 4.44 -4.20
CA LEU A 78 18.36 3.21 -4.24
C LEU A 78 19.21 2.05 -3.70
N VAL A 79 19.25 1.94 -2.38
CA VAL A 79 19.85 0.80 -1.69
C VAL A 79 18.99 -0.42 -1.99
N LYS A 80 19.43 -1.28 -2.92
CA LYS A 80 18.79 -2.58 -3.17
C LYS A 80 18.77 -3.36 -1.86
N PRO A 81 17.61 -3.85 -1.39
CA PRO A 81 17.55 -4.62 -0.16
C PRO A 81 18.40 -5.88 -0.32
N LYS A 82 19.24 -6.16 0.67
CA LYS A 82 20.05 -7.37 0.73
C LYS A 82 19.27 -8.43 1.50
N SER A 83 19.24 -9.67 1.01
CA SER A 83 18.66 -10.80 1.73
C SER A 83 19.53 -11.13 2.95
N LEU A 84 19.15 -10.60 4.10
CA LEU A 84 19.80 -10.91 5.38
C LEU A 84 19.14 -12.14 5.99
N LYS A 85 19.96 -13.07 6.49
CA LYS A 85 19.48 -14.25 7.21
C LYS A 85 18.96 -13.81 8.59
N ALA A 86 17.90 -14.45 9.07
CA ALA A 86 17.26 -14.10 10.34
C ALA A 86 18.22 -14.08 11.55
N ARG A 87 19.30 -14.89 11.52
CA ARG A 87 20.33 -14.95 12.56
C ARG A 87 21.21 -13.70 12.63
N ASP A 88 21.36 -13.00 11.51
CA ASP A 88 22.22 -11.82 11.37
C ASP A 88 21.43 -10.50 11.55
N VAL A 89 20.11 -10.60 11.77
CA VAL A 89 19.24 -9.45 12.06
C VAL A 89 19.50 -9.01 13.50
N ASP A 90 20.21 -7.91 13.64
CA ASP A 90 20.49 -7.31 14.94
C ASP A 90 19.29 -6.51 15.44
N VAL A 91 18.48 -7.13 16.30
CA VAL A 91 17.30 -6.54 16.95
C VAL A 91 17.67 -5.36 17.87
N GLY A 92 18.94 -5.27 18.30
CA GLY A 92 19.46 -4.20 19.15
C GLY A 92 19.92 -2.95 18.39
N LYS A 93 20.20 -3.06 17.08
CA LYS A 93 20.58 -1.93 16.20
C LYS A 93 19.36 -1.11 15.80
N THR A 94 18.64 -0.52 16.76
CA THR A 94 17.88 0.68 16.43
C THR A 94 18.92 1.76 16.10
N THR A 95 19.07 2.09 14.83
CA THR A 95 19.97 3.16 14.36
C THR A 95 19.83 4.35 15.29
N GLU A 96 20.87 4.74 16.03
CA GLU A 96 20.77 5.77 17.08
C GLU A 96 20.27 7.12 16.50
N LEU A 97 20.52 7.33 15.19
CA LEU A 97 19.94 8.38 14.37
C LEU A 97 18.40 8.38 14.32
N SER A 98 17.75 7.20 14.34
CA SER A 98 16.29 7.08 14.41
C SER A 98 15.72 7.56 15.74
N ARG A 99 16.38 7.30 16.87
CA ARG A 99 15.90 7.75 18.20
C ARG A 99 15.97 9.27 18.33
N GLN A 100 17.07 9.89 17.91
CA GLN A 100 17.21 11.35 17.92
C GLN A 100 16.22 12.02 16.95
N ARG A 101 16.06 11.48 15.74
CA ARG A 101 15.06 11.97 14.77
C ARG A 101 13.63 11.83 15.27
N LEU A 102 13.30 10.74 15.95
CA LEU A 102 11.98 10.54 16.58
C LEU A 102 11.74 11.52 17.74
N ALA A 103 12.77 11.84 18.53
CA ALA A 103 12.67 12.85 19.59
C ALA A 103 12.37 14.24 19.02
N LEU A 104 13.03 14.63 17.92
CA LEU A 104 12.76 15.90 17.22
C LEU A 104 11.34 15.93 16.64
N ILE A 105 10.87 14.84 16.02
CA ILE A 105 9.50 14.75 15.51
C ILE A 105 8.48 14.87 16.65
N ARG A 106 8.76 14.28 17.82
CA ARG A 106 7.89 14.38 19.00
C ARG A 106 7.82 15.80 19.54
N GLN A 107 8.94 16.52 19.59
CA GLN A 107 8.98 17.94 19.98
C GLN A 107 8.17 18.81 19.01
N GLN A 108 8.39 18.66 17.70
CA GLN A 108 7.65 19.42 16.68
C GLN A 108 6.14 19.18 16.77
N ARG A 109 5.71 17.93 17.00
CA ARG A 109 4.28 17.60 17.19
C ARG A 109 3.71 18.25 18.45
N ALA A 110 4.47 18.27 19.55
CA ALA A 110 4.03 18.89 20.79
C ALA A 110 3.90 20.42 20.66
N GLU A 111 4.84 21.08 20.00
CA GLU A 111 4.78 22.51 19.72
C GLU A 111 3.60 22.87 18.80
N ALA A 112 3.37 22.08 17.74
CA ALA A 112 2.23 22.26 16.85
C ALA A 112 0.89 22.03 17.56
N ALA A 113 0.82 21.09 18.49
CA ALA A 113 -0.37 20.86 19.31
C ALA A 113 -0.65 22.05 20.24
N LYS A 114 0.37 22.57 20.93
CA LYS A 114 0.24 23.75 21.80
C LYS A 114 -0.25 24.98 21.03
N LYS A 115 0.35 25.30 19.88
CA LYS A 115 -0.11 26.41 19.03
C LYS A 115 -1.57 26.24 18.61
N ARG A 116 -1.98 25.02 18.26
CA ARG A 116 -3.38 24.72 17.89
C ARG A 116 -4.34 24.90 19.07
N GLU A 117 -3.92 24.57 20.29
CA GLU A 117 -4.74 24.79 21.51
C GLU A 117 -4.85 26.28 21.84
N GLU A 118 -3.76 27.05 21.72
CA GLU A 118 -3.77 28.50 21.89
C GLU A 118 -4.67 29.20 20.87
N GLU A 119 -4.61 28.80 19.60
CA GLU A 119 -5.51 29.31 18.55
C GLU A 119 -6.98 28.97 18.83
N LYS A 120 -7.25 27.74 19.28
CA LYS A 120 -8.61 27.33 19.67
C LYS A 120 -9.13 28.13 20.86
N ALA A 121 -8.31 28.31 21.91
CA ALA A 121 -8.66 29.10 23.08
C ALA A 121 -8.90 30.58 22.70
N GLY A 122 -8.07 31.14 21.80
CA GLY A 122 -8.27 32.48 21.26
C GLY A 122 -9.57 32.60 20.45
N TRP A 123 -9.91 31.57 19.66
CA TRP A 123 -11.17 31.52 18.90
C TRP A 123 -12.39 31.39 19.82
N GLU A 124 -12.31 30.57 20.86
CA GLU A 124 -13.38 30.40 21.86
C GLU A 124 -13.60 31.67 22.68
N ASN A 125 -12.53 32.33 23.12
CA ASN A 125 -12.63 33.62 23.82
C ASN A 125 -13.27 34.69 22.91
N LYS A 126 -12.88 34.76 21.63
CA LYS A 126 -13.47 35.68 20.65
C LYS A 126 -14.93 35.37 20.33
N LYS A 127 -15.34 34.10 20.44
CA LYS A 127 -16.74 33.67 20.25
C LYS A 127 -17.61 33.95 21.48
N SER A 128 -16.99 34.03 22.66
CA SER A 128 -17.67 34.33 23.93
C SER A 128 -17.83 35.82 24.24
N GLN A 129 -17.17 36.71 23.49
CA GLN A 129 -17.39 38.17 23.51
C GLN A 129 -18.36 38.57 22.40
#